data_AF-X8AI02-F1
#
_entry.id   AF-X8AI02-F1
#
_cell.length_a   1.000
_cell.length_b   1.000
_cell.length_c   1.000
_cell.angle_alpha   90.00
_cell.angle_beta   90.00
_cell.angle_gamma   90.00
#
_symmetry.space_group_name_H-M   'P 1'
#
loop_
_entity.id
_entity.type
_entity.pdbx_description
1 polymer ?
#
loop_
_entity_poly.entity_id
_entity_poly.type
_entity_poly.pdbx_seq_one_letter_code
_entity_poly.pdbx_strand_id
1 'polypeptide(L)' 'MVDKAGLRRIGTPDDIAAATEFLLGPSAGFITGTDLLVDGGVVAALHSGTVDLGIGGGSSVSRI' A
#
# COMPACT_ATOMS: atom_id res chain seq x y z
N MET A 1 -12.22 0.15 4.44
CA MET A 1 -10.81 -0.10 4.07
C MET A 1 -9.93 1.10 4.35
N VAL A 2 -10.38 2.33 4.04
CA VAL A 2 -9.65 3.57 4.35
C VAL A 2 -9.18 3.63 5.81
N ASP A 3 -10.06 3.41 6.78
CA ASP A 3 -9.71 3.51 8.22
C ASP A 3 -8.63 2.52 8.67
N LYS A 4 -8.42 1.47 7.88
CA LYS A 4 -7.43 0.42 8.13
C LYS A 4 -6.15 0.60 7.31
N ALA A 5 -6.12 1.53 6.36
CA ALA A 5 -4.93 1.88 5.59
C ALA A 5 -3.94 2.63 6.48
N GLY A 6 -2.63 2.51 6.23
CA GLY A 6 -1.61 3.23 6.99
C GLY A 6 -1.82 4.75 7.01
N LEU A 7 -2.26 5.32 5.88
CA LEU A 7 -2.51 6.76 5.75
C LEU A 7 -3.92 7.20 6.19
N ARG A 8 -4.86 6.28 6.39
CA ARG A 8 -6.25 6.56 6.84
C ARG A 8 -6.97 7.69 6.08
N ARG A 9 -6.67 7.84 4.78
CA ARG A 9 -7.37 8.76 3.88
C ARG A 9 -7.55 8.14 2.50
N ILE A 10 -8.52 8.67 1.76
CA ILE A 10 -8.67 8.35 0.34
C ILE A 10 -7.48 8.93 -0.43
N GLY A 11 -6.95 8.14 -1.36
CA GLY A 11 -5.95 8.60 -2.33
C GLY A 11 -6.53 9.65 -3.27
N THR A 12 -5.69 10.57 -3.71
CA THR A 12 -6.03 11.64 -4.65
C THR A 12 -5.33 11.39 -5.98
N PRO A 13 -5.79 11.99 -7.09
CA PRO A 13 -5.06 11.94 -8.36
C PRO A 13 -3.62 12.42 -8.23
N ASP A 14 -3.37 13.42 -7.37
CA ASP A 14 -2.04 13.98 -7.13
C ASP A 14 -1.07 12.96 -6.51
N ASP A 15 -1.56 12.01 -5.70
CA ASP A 15 -0.72 10.95 -5.14
C ASP A 15 -0.12 10.05 -6.23
N ILE A 16 -0.91 9.77 -7.27
CA ILE A 16 -0.47 8.98 -8.42
C ILE A 16 0.42 9.82 -9.34
N ALA A 17 0.09 11.10 -9.53
CA ALA A 17 0.89 12.02 -10.32
C ALA A 17 2.31 12.18 -9.72
N ALA A 18 2.41 12.35 -8.40
CA ALA A 18 3.70 12.45 -7.71
C ALA A 18 4.53 11.17 -7.82
N ALA A 19 3.91 9.99 -7.66
CA ALA A 19 4.59 8.72 -7.87
C ALA A 19 5.08 8.56 -9.32
N THR A 20 4.27 8.99 -10.29
CA THR A 20 4.62 8.98 -11.71
C THR A 20 5.76 9.96 -12.02
N GLU A 21 5.72 11.16 -11.48
CA GLU A 21 6.77 12.17 -11.61
C GLU A 21 8.12 11.63 -11.13
N PHE A 22 8.14 10.96 -9.97
CA PHE A 22 9.35 10.29 -9.49
C PHE A 22 9.86 9.23 -10.48
N LEU A 23 8.97 8.36 -10.99
CA LEU A 23 9.34 7.30 -11.94
C LEU A 23 9.85 7.83 -13.29
N LEU A 24 9.39 9.00 -13.72
CA LEU A 24 9.88 9.69 -14.93
C LEU A 24 11.14 10.53 -14.66
N GLY A 25 11.50 10.72 -13.39
CA GLY A 25 12.65 11.50 -12.96
C GLY A 25 13.98 10.75 -13.10
N PRO A 26 15.12 11.48 -13.09
CA PRO A 26 16.45 10.89 -13.25
C PRO A 26 16.82 9.90 -12.14
N SER A 27 16.21 10.02 -10.96
CA SER A 27 16.44 9.13 -9.82
C SER A 27 15.90 7.71 -10.02
N ALA A 28 14.98 7.51 -10.97
CA ALA A 28 14.36 6.21 -11.23
C ALA A 28 15.07 5.42 -12.35
N GLY A 29 16.26 5.84 -12.81
CA GLY A 29 16.93 5.27 -13.99
C GLY A 29 17.27 3.77 -13.95
N PHE A 30 17.15 3.12 -12.79
CA PHE A 30 17.34 1.66 -12.63
C PHE A 30 16.05 0.91 -12.25
N ILE A 31 14.91 1.60 -12.21
CA ILE A 31 13.61 1.03 -11.87
C ILE A 31 12.88 0.70 -13.17
N THR A 32 12.72 -0.58 -13.45
CA THR A 32 11.99 -1.09 -14.63
C THR A 32 11.42 -2.48 -14.37
N GLY A 33 10.39 -2.87 -15.12
CA GLY A 33 9.79 -4.21 -15.06
C GLY A 33 9.10 -4.54 -13.73
N THR A 34 8.60 -3.53 -13.02
CA THR A 34 7.99 -3.69 -11.70
C THR A 34 6.66 -2.95 -11.59
N ASP A 35 5.73 -3.52 -10.82
CA ASP A 35 4.47 -2.89 -10.45
C ASP A 35 4.67 -2.08 -9.16
N LEU A 36 4.47 -0.76 -9.22
CA LEU A 36 4.54 0.11 -8.04
C LEU A 36 3.13 0.27 -7.44
N LEU A 37 2.93 -0.31 -6.25
CA LEU A 37 1.68 -0.13 -5.51
C LEU A 37 1.64 1.24 -4.82
N VAL A 38 0.61 2.03 -5.13
CA VAL A 38 0.35 3.35 -4.52
C VAL A 38 -1.04 3.35 -3.90
N ASP A 39 -1.18 2.74 -2.72
CA ASP A 39 -2.48 2.44 -2.10
C ASP A 39 -2.66 3.02 -0.68
N GLY A 40 -1.72 3.83 -0.21
CA GLY A 40 -1.74 4.37 1.15
C GLY A 40 -1.58 3.32 2.26
N GLY A 41 -1.08 2.13 1.93
CA GLY A 41 -0.74 1.06 2.86
C GLY A 41 -1.85 0.05 3.14
N VAL A 42 -2.87 -0.04 2.28
CA VAL A 42 -3.99 -0.99 2.45
C VAL A 42 -3.50 -2.44 2.37
N VAL A 43 -2.73 -2.79 1.35
CA VAL A 43 -2.23 -4.14 1.13
C VAL A 43 -1.23 -4.54 2.21
N ALA A 44 -0.39 -3.62 2.67
CA ALA A 44 0.51 -3.87 3.79
C ALA A 44 -0.26 -4.16 5.09
N ALA A 45 -1.36 -3.43 5.34
CA ALA A 45 -2.21 -3.67 6.49
C ALA A 45 -2.90 -5.06 6.43
N LEU A 46 -3.24 -5.52 5.23
CA LEU A 46 -3.74 -6.88 4.99
C LEU A 46 -2.66 -7.95 5.24
N HIS A 47 -1.49 -7.81 4.63
CA HIS A 47 -0.41 -8.80 4.75
C HIS A 47 0.17 -8.91 6.18
N SER A 48 0.14 -7.82 6.93
CA SER A 48 0.63 -7.80 8.32
C SER A 48 -0.33 -8.44 9.33
N GLY A 49 -1.55 -8.78 8.90
CA GLY A 49 -2.60 -9.28 9.80
C GLY A 49 -3.25 -8.19 10.66
N THR A 50 -2.95 -6.91 10.40
CA THR A 50 -3.58 -5.78 11.09
C THR A 50 -5.05 -5.60 10.68
N VAL A 51 -5.45 -6.22 9.56
CA VAL A 51 -6.80 -6.15 9.01
C VAL A 51 -7.39 -7.53 8.84
N ASP A 52 -8.38 -7.86 9.68
CA ASP A 52 -9.25 -9.01 9.45
C ASP A 52 -10.33 -8.67 8.40
N LEU A 53 -10.46 -9.57 7.42
CA LEU A 53 -11.43 -9.53 6.32
C LEU A 53 -12.64 -10.47 6.55
N GLY A 54 -12.63 -11.32 7.59
CA GLY A 54 -13.73 -12.23 7.92
C GLY A 54 -13.94 -13.39 6.94
N ILE A 55 -13.02 -13.60 6.00
CA ILE A 55 -13.06 -14.63 4.96
C ILE A 55 -12.22 -15.87 5.32
N GLY A 56 -12.50 -16.49 6.47
CA GLY A 56 -12.01 -17.84 6.81
C GLY A 56 -10.85 -17.93 7.80
N GLY A 57 -10.96 -18.91 8.72
CA GLY A 57 -10.16 -19.09 9.93
C GLY A 57 -8.65 -19.14 9.73
N GLY A 58 -7.96 -18.21 10.39
CA GLY A 58 -6.50 -18.14 10.48
C GLY A 58 -6.13 -17.28 11.68
N SER A 59 -5.40 -17.90 12.62
CA SER A 59 -5.00 -17.40 13.93
C SER A 59 -4.69 -15.90 14.02
N SER A 60 -5.26 -15.25 15.03
CA SER A 60 -4.72 -14.04 15.64
C SER A 60 -3.27 -14.31 16.05
N VAL A 61 -2.30 -13.93 15.21
CA VAL A 61 -0.89 -13.97 15.60
C VAL A 61 -0.67 -12.76 16.49
N SER A 62 -0.84 -12.99 17.80
CA SER A 62 -0.37 -12.07 18.84
C SER A 62 1.14 -11.92 18.67
N ARG A 63 1.59 -10.79 18.12
CA ARG A 63 3.00 -10.43 18.15
C ARG A 63 3.33 -9.85 19.53
N ILE A 64 4.40 -10.38 20.13
CA ILE A 64 5.02 -9.94 21.38
C ILE A 64 5.44 -8.47 21.25
#